data_AF-A0A537KU03-F1
#
_entry.id   AF-A0A537KU03-F1
#
_cell.length_a   1.000
_cell.length_b   1.000
_cell.length_c   1.000
_cell.angle_alpha   90.00
_cell.angle_beta   90.00
_cell.angle_gamma   90.00
#
_symmetry.space_group_name_H-M   'P 1'
#
loop_
_entity.id
_entity.type
_entity.pdbx_description
1 polymer ?
#
loop_
_entity_poly.entity_id
_entity_poly.type
_entity_poly.pdbx_seq_one_letter_code
_entity_poly.pdbx_strand_id
1 'polypeptide(L)' 'RAHRQPTFHIEVADELKPAWFEGVARVGVMSGASTPEWVIAEILHRLDEIGRNYETTQSTQPTQATQSQA' A
#
# COMPACT_ATOMS: atom_id res chain seq x y z
N ARG A 1 11.53 19.49 16.74
CA ARG A 1 10.54 19.80 15.68
C ARG A 1 9.62 18.59 15.60
N ALA A 2 8.31 18.74 15.77
CA ALA A 2 7.40 17.60 15.66
C ALA A 2 7.29 17.23 14.17
N HIS A 3 7.81 16.05 13.79
CA HIS A 3 7.54 15.47 12.48
C HIS A 3 6.06 15.08 12.46
N ARG A 4 5.20 15.93 11.88
CA ARG A 4 3.76 15.67 11.76
C ARG A 4 3.54 14.65 10.65
N GLN A 5 3.80 13.38 10.94
CA GLN A 5 3.40 12.31 10.05
C GLN A 5 1.87 12.18 10.10
N PRO A 6 1.19 12.09 8.94
CA PRO A 6 -0.24 11.83 8.91
C PRO A 6 -0.56 10.58 9.73
N THR A 7 -1.51 10.70 10.64
CA THR A 7 -1.94 9.62 11.53
C THR A 7 -3.44 9.49 11.41
N PHE A 8 -3.92 8.28 11.16
CA PHE A 8 -5.33 7.97 10.97
C PHE A 8 -5.72 6.90 11.98
N HIS A 9 -6.89 7.08 12.60
CA HIS A 9 -7.51 6.04 13.40
C HIS A 9 -8.49 5.29 12.51
N ILE A 10 -8.42 3.97 12.54
CA ILE A 10 -9.32 3.05 11.85
C ILE A 10 -9.64 1.89 12.79
N GLU A 11 -10.82 1.31 12.65
CA GLU A 11 -11.26 0.12 13.38
C GLU A 11 -11.25 -1.12 12.50
N VAL A 12 -11.43 -0.97 11.18
CA VAL A 12 -11.50 -2.07 10.21
C VAL A 12 -10.72 -1.77 8.93
N ALA A 13 -10.34 -2.84 8.20
CA ALA A 13 -9.53 -2.72 6.98
C ALA A 13 -10.20 -1.89 5.87
N ASP A 14 -11.54 -1.90 5.79
CA ASP A 14 -12.30 -1.16 4.76
C ASP A 14 -12.21 0.37 4.90
N GLU A 15 -11.81 0.87 6.07
CA GLU A 15 -11.61 2.30 6.28
C GLU A 15 -10.28 2.81 5.68
N LEU A 16 -9.37 1.91 5.29
CA LEU A 16 -8.12 2.25 4.62
C LEU A 16 -8.39 2.83 3.23
N LYS A 17 -7.99 4.09 3.03
CA LYS A 17 -8.13 4.78 1.73
C LYS A 17 -6.81 4.72 0.96
N PRO A 18 -6.78 4.19 -0.28
CA PRO A 18 -5.56 4.14 -1.10
C PRO A 18 -4.87 5.50 -1.27
N ALA A 19 -5.66 6.58 -1.39
CA ALA A 19 -5.16 7.95 -1.51
C ALA A 19 -4.27 8.41 -0.33
N TRP A 20 -4.34 7.77 0.84
CA TRP A 20 -3.46 8.07 1.97
C TRP A 20 -2.01 7.62 1.73
N PHE A 21 -1.79 6.71 0.79
CA PHE A 21 -0.52 6.04 0.55
C PHE A 21 0.19 6.53 -0.72
N GLU A 22 -0.37 7.52 -1.42
CA GLU A 22 0.26 8.12 -2.60
C GLU A 22 1.62 8.75 -2.24
N GLY A 23 2.69 8.24 -2.88
CA GLY A 23 4.06 8.69 -2.61
C GLY A 23 4.62 8.25 -1.24
N VAL A 24 3.92 7.40 -0.51
CA VAL A 24 4.35 6.89 0.80
C VAL A 24 5.12 5.57 0.61
N ALA A 25 6.42 5.58 0.92
CA ALA A 25 7.25 4.38 0.82
C ALA A 25 7.16 3.45 2.04
N ARG A 26 6.74 3.97 3.20
CA ARG A 26 6.64 3.22 4.46
C ARG A 26 5.49 3.71 5.31
N VAL A 27 4.77 2.76 5.91
CA VAL A 27 3.66 3.01 6.82
C VAL A 27 3.98 2.34 8.15
N GLY A 28 3.71 3.05 9.26
CA GLY A 28 3.73 2.46 10.60
C GLY A 28 2.32 2.08 11.02
N VAL A 29 2.16 0.89 11.59
CA VAL A 29 0.88 0.42 12.16
C VAL A 29 1.06 0.26 13.67
N MET A 30 0.10 0.77 14.44
CA MET A 30 0.06 0.62 15.89
C MET A 30 -1.36 0.23 16.29
N SER A 31 -1.48 -0.80 17.13
CA SER A 31 -2.74 -1.25 17.72
C SER A 31 -2.68 -1.15 19.26
N GLY A 32 -3.85 -1.01 19.87
CA GLY A 32 -3.99 -1.14 21.32
C GLY A 32 -4.02 -2.61 21.75
N ALA A 33 -3.76 -2.88 23.03
CA ALA A 33 -3.78 -4.24 23.58
C ALA A 33 -5.16 -4.92 23.50
N SER A 34 -6.23 -4.15 23.33
CA SER A 34 -7.62 -4.63 23.22
C SER A 34 -8.05 -4.93 21.77
N THR A 35 -7.20 -4.70 20.78
CA THR A 35 -7.52 -4.99 19.38
C THR A 35 -7.22 -6.45 19.06
N PRO A 36 -8.20 -7.25 18.61
CA PRO A 36 -7.97 -8.65 18.25
C PRO A 36 -6.97 -8.82 17.10
N GLU A 37 -6.19 -9.90 17.14
CA GLU A 37 -5.15 -10.20 16.13
C GLU A 37 -5.72 -10.30 14.70
N TRP A 38 -6.93 -10.85 14.56
CA TRP A 38 -7.55 -11.01 13.24
C TRP A 38 -7.83 -9.66 12.55
N VAL A 39 -8.20 -8.62 13.32
CA VAL A 39 -8.39 -7.26 12.80
C VAL A 39 -7.06 -6.71 12.27
N ILE A 40 -5.98 -6.92 13.03
CA ILE A 40 -4.64 -6.48 12.65
C ILE A 40 -4.20 -7.20 11.37
N ALA A 41 -4.44 -8.52 11.28
CA ALA A 41 -4.11 -9.31 10.10
C ALA A 41 -4.87 -8.83 8.84
N GLU A 42 -6.16 -8.50 8.94
CA GLU A 42 -6.94 -7.95 7.84
C GLU A 42 -6.39 -6.59 7.37
N ILE A 43 -6.05 -5.71 8.32
CA ILE A 43 -5.43 -4.40 8.02
C ILE A 43 -4.10 -4.58 7.29
N LEU A 44 -3.24 -5.49 7.78
CA LEU A 44 -1.95 -5.75 7.15
C LEU A 44 -2.10 -6.33 5.75
N HIS A 45 -3.05 -7.25 5.54
CA HIS A 45 -3.35 -7.80 4.22
C HIS A 45 -3.81 -6.69 3.27
N ARG A 46 -4.73 -5.83 3.71
CA ARG A 46 -5.22 -4.72 2.90
C ARG A 46 -4.12 -3.71 2.54
N LEU A 47 -3.22 -3.40 3.48
CA LEU A 47 -2.06 -2.54 3.22
C LEU A 47 -1.12 -3.15 2.18
N ASP A 48 -0.91 -4.46 2.23
CA ASP A 48 -0.09 -5.18 1.26
C ASP A 48 -0.72 -5.18 -0.15
N GLU A 49 -2.03 -5.40 -0.26
CA GLU A 49 -2.76 -5.23 -1.53
C GLU A 49 -2.61 -3.83 -2.10
N ILE A 50 -2.75 -2.80 -1.25
CA ILE A 50 -2.56 -1.40 -1.65
C ILE A 50 -1.12 -1.21 -2.16
N GLY A 51 -0.11 -1.73 -1.44
CA GLY A 51 1.31 -1.63 -1.81
C GLY A 51 1.63 -2.29 -3.15
N ARG A 52 1.17 -3.52 -3.38
CA ARG A 52 1.39 -4.27 -4.64
C ARG A 52 0.83 -3.55 -5.87
N ASN A 53 -0.27 -2.80 -5.70
CA ASN A 53 -0.84 -1.99 -6.79
C ASN A 53 0.10 -0.86 -7.23
N TYR A 54 0.99 -0.37 -6.35
CA TYR A 54 2.00 0.64 -6.69
C TYR A 54 3.30 0.04 -7.26
N GLU A 55 3.61 -1.23 -7.00
CA GLU A 55 4.75 -1.93 -7.64
C GLU A 55 4.43 -2.39 -9.07
N THR A 56 3.17 -2.76 -9.34
CA THR A 56 2.75 -3.36 -10.62
C THR A 56 2.84 -2.39 -11.82
N THR A 57 2.98 -1.08 -11.60
CA THR A 57 3.06 -0.10 -12.71
C THR A 57 4.47 0.10 -13.31
N GLN A 58 5.51 -0.63 -12.85
CA GLN A 58 6.89 -0.46 -13.34
C GLN A 58 7.44 -1.57 -14.25
N SER A 59 6.63 -2.50 -14.77
CA SER A 59 7.05 -3.49 -15.78
C SER A 59 5.80 -3.91 -16.57
N THR A 60 5.55 -3.53 -17.82
CA THR A 60 6.34 -3.75 -19.04
C THR A 60 5.88 -2.78 -20.13
N GLN A 61 6.84 -2.07 -20.75
CA GLN A 61 6.64 -1.49 -22.08
C GLN A 61 6.31 -2.61 -23.09
N PRO A 62 5.37 -2.40 -24.03
CA PRO A 62 5.31 -3.23 -25.22
C PRO A 62 6.53 -2.91 -26.07
N THR A 63 7.59 -3.72 -25.98
CA THR A 63 8.68 -3.67 -26.96
C THR A 63 8.11 -4.14 -28.30
N GLN A 64 7.64 -3.17 -29.09
CA GLN A 64 7.46 -3.32 -30.52
C GLN A 64 8.82 -3.62 -31.14
N ALA A 65 9.13 -4.91 -31.32
CA ALA A 65 10.22 -5.32 -32.19
C ALA A 65 9.73 -5.16 -33.64
N THR A 66 9.91 -3.95 -34.16
CA THR A 66 9.85 -3.61 -35.57
C THR A 66 10.83 -4.50 -36.36
N GLN A 67 10.32 -5.05 -37.46
CA GLN A 67 10.96 -5.66 -38.62
C GLN A 67 12.45 -5.30 -38.80
N SER A 68 13.31 -6.28 -39.11
CA SER A 68 14.43 -6.14 -40.06
C SER A 68 15.10 -7.49 -40.39
N GLN A 69 14.83 -7.96 -41.61
CA GLN A 69 15.75 -8.59 -42.58
C GLN A 69 16.85 -9.56 -42.09
N ALA A 70 16.77 -10.81 -42.56
CA ALA A 70 17.77 -11.40 -43.46
C ALA A 70 17.14 -12.58 -44.22
#